data_AF-A0AAV7IVW8-F1
#
_entry.id   AF-A0AAV7IVW8-F1
#
_cell.length_a   1.000
_cell.length_b   1.000
_cell.length_c   1.000
_cell.angle_alpha   90.00
_cell.angle_beta   90.00
_cell.angle_gamma   90.00
#
_symmetry.space_group_name_H-M   'P 1'
#
loop_
_entity.id
_entity.type
_entity.pdbx_description
1 polymer ?
#
loop_
_entity_poly.entity_id
_entity_poly.type
_entity_poly.pdbx_seq_one_letter_code
_entity_poly.pdbx_strand_id
1 'polypeptide(L)'
;MDYQTGEMSSEMRNAIIIKKYHDLQVIYTDDLCFWTTDCTDQYANCINHQCQCKENYVRQGKKCYGRVYAECTEDSQCLGTRLICQNGTCSAPDEEKVGENLCFDKSGARVCYGPKIPKGSPHVICRIHGEGFTVTGVLIKIVNGPTTCRYMWSNQVQMHGKYELLQSNENIKWKNSNFTLDKAVYGGFDEFNRPTLLCKTKNPSTYSTKNKNQDIYSIGRLSVPYFDECQYLYNGIVHRSKIFDTLIYEA
;
A
#
# COMPACT_ATOMS: atom_id res chain seq x y z
N MET A 1 -5.04 -47.15 -29.78
CA MET A 1 -3.98 -46.13 -29.67
C MET A 1 -4.14 -45.53 -28.29
N ASP A 2 -3.38 -46.08 -27.34
CA ASP A 2 -3.44 -45.68 -25.94
C ASP A 2 -2.62 -44.41 -25.74
N TYR A 3 -3.27 -43.33 -25.30
CA TYR A 3 -2.58 -42.15 -24.82
C TYR A 3 -2.07 -42.45 -23.41
N GLN A 4 -0.79 -42.78 -23.30
CA GLN A 4 -0.11 -42.83 -22.00
C GLN A 4 -0.04 -41.42 -21.40
N THR A 5 -0.68 -41.24 -20.26
CA THR A 5 -0.48 -40.11 -19.35
C THR A 5 0.93 -40.20 -18.76
N GLY A 6 1.88 -39.49 -19.37
CA GLY A 6 3.22 -39.35 -18.80
C GLY A 6 3.17 -38.51 -17.52
N GLU A 7 3.36 -39.16 -16.38
CA GLU A 7 3.69 -38.47 -15.13
C GLU A 7 5.03 -37.75 -15.30
N MET A 8 4.99 -36.42 -15.30
CA MET A 8 6.17 -35.58 -15.26
C MET A 8 6.82 -35.70 -13.87
N SER A 9 8.07 -36.18 -13.81
CA SER A 9 8.80 -36.37 -12.55
C SER A 9 8.92 -35.05 -11.76
N SER A 10 8.93 -35.16 -10.43
CA SER A 10 9.07 -34.02 -9.50
C SER A 10 10.32 -33.17 -9.73
N GLU A 11 11.33 -33.69 -10.44
CA GLU A 11 12.59 -33.01 -10.74
C GLU A 11 12.49 -31.99 -11.88
N MET A 12 11.50 -32.12 -12.78
CA MET A 12 11.26 -31.13 -13.86
C MET A 12 10.54 -29.86 -13.41
N ARG A 13 10.13 -29.75 -12.13
CA ARG A 13 9.42 -28.56 -11.60
C ARG A 13 10.33 -27.35 -11.39
N ASN A 14 11.65 -27.53 -11.35
CA ASN A 14 12.60 -26.48 -11.00
C ASN A 14 13.49 -26.07 -12.18
N ALA A 15 12.90 -25.36 -13.16
CA ALA A 15 13.54 -24.30 -13.96
C ALA A 15 12.86 -24.19 -15.35
N ILE A 16 11.74 -23.46 -15.42
CA ILE A 16 11.32 -22.88 -16.71
C ILE A 16 11.83 -21.43 -16.73
N ILE A 17 13.05 -21.23 -17.24
CA ILE A 17 13.55 -19.90 -17.61
C ILE A 17 12.90 -19.55 -18.95
N ILE A 18 11.74 -18.89 -18.93
CA ILE A 18 11.18 -18.30 -20.15
C ILE A 18 12.03 -17.05 -20.48
N LYS A 19 13.03 -17.21 -21.35
CA LYS A 19 13.68 -16.09 -22.03
C LYS A 19 12.67 -15.44 -22.97
N LYS A 20 11.95 -14.41 -22.50
CA LYS A 20 11.25 -13.47 -23.38
C LYS A 20 11.96 -12.12 -23.34
N TYR A 21 12.22 -11.61 -24.54
CA TYR A 21 12.97 -10.41 -24.87
C TYR A 21 12.57 -9.19 -24.02
N HIS A 22 13.58 -8.44 -23.56
CA HIS A 22 13.59 -7.08 -23.02
C HIS A 22 12.79 -6.68 -21.76
N ASP A 23 11.90 -7.50 -21.21
CA ASP A 23 11.29 -7.27 -19.89
C ASP A 23 11.39 -8.53 -19.02
N LEU A 24 12.40 -8.60 -18.16
CA LEU A 24 12.56 -9.70 -17.20
C LEU A 24 11.46 -9.61 -16.13
N GLN A 25 10.32 -10.26 -16.36
CA GLN A 25 9.40 -10.60 -15.27
C GLN A 25 9.99 -11.78 -14.50
N VAL A 26 10.34 -11.55 -13.23
CA VAL A 26 10.71 -12.62 -12.31
C VAL A 26 9.45 -13.40 -11.99
N ILE A 27 9.22 -14.51 -12.69
CA ILE A 27 8.19 -15.48 -12.35
C ILE A 27 8.81 -16.38 -11.28
N TYR A 28 8.34 -16.26 -10.04
CA TYR A 28 8.71 -17.21 -8.99
C TYR A 28 8.13 -18.57 -9.39
N THR A 29 8.94 -19.63 -9.37
CA THR A 29 8.51 -21.00 -9.72
C THR A 29 7.31 -21.47 -8.90
N ASP A 30 7.19 -20.93 -7.69
CA ASP A 30 6.11 -21.21 -6.74
C ASP A 30 4.78 -20.53 -7.11
N ASP A 31 4.77 -19.69 -8.16
CA ASP A 31 3.57 -19.03 -8.68
C ASP A 31 2.97 -19.78 -9.87
N LEU A 32 3.63 -20.84 -10.34
CA LEU A 32 3.14 -21.64 -11.45
C LEU A 32 2.05 -22.58 -10.98
N CYS A 33 1.01 -22.71 -11.80
CA CYS A 33 -0.13 -23.56 -11.51
C CYS A 33 -0.65 -24.24 -12.79
N PHE A 34 -1.30 -25.38 -12.62
CA PHE A 34 -2.12 -26.03 -13.64
C PHE A 34 -3.61 -25.95 -13.28
N TRP A 35 -3.90 -25.96 -11.97
CA TRP A 35 -5.23 -25.90 -11.40
C TRP A 35 -5.31 -24.84 -10.31
N THR A 36 -6.51 -24.31 -10.03
CA THR A 36 -6.71 -23.34 -8.94
C THR A 36 -6.30 -23.91 -7.58
N THR A 37 -6.43 -25.21 -7.37
CA THR A 37 -5.99 -25.90 -6.15
C THR A 37 -4.47 -25.93 -5.95
N ASP A 38 -3.70 -25.64 -7.00
CA ASP A 38 -2.23 -25.52 -6.89
C ASP A 38 -1.83 -24.19 -6.24
N CYS A 39 -2.73 -23.20 -6.22
CA CYS A 39 -2.50 -21.92 -5.59
C CYS A 39 -2.68 -22.03 -4.08
N THR A 40 -1.67 -21.62 -3.31
CA THR A 40 -1.66 -21.73 -1.84
C THR A 40 -2.69 -20.83 -1.16
N ASP A 41 -3.10 -19.75 -1.81
CA ASP A 41 -4.08 -18.80 -1.28
C ASP A 41 -5.48 -19.10 -1.83
N GLN A 42 -6.45 -19.27 -0.92
CA GLN A 42 -7.85 -19.58 -1.27
C GLN A 42 -8.54 -18.48 -2.10
N TYR A 43 -7.99 -17.26 -2.09
CA TYR A 43 -8.46 -16.12 -2.86
C TYR A 43 -7.67 -15.92 -4.15
N ALA A 44 -6.89 -16.91 -4.59
CA ALA A 44 -6.23 -16.94 -5.90
C ALA A 44 -6.91 -17.95 -6.85
N ASN A 45 -6.77 -17.69 -8.15
CA ASN A 45 -7.15 -18.57 -9.25
C ASN A 45 -5.91 -18.85 -10.12
N CYS A 46 -5.88 -20.01 -10.76
CA CYS A 46 -4.87 -20.30 -11.78
C CYS A 46 -5.28 -19.70 -13.13
N ILE A 47 -4.57 -18.67 -13.58
CA ILE A 47 -4.84 -17.98 -14.85
C ILE A 47 -3.54 -17.92 -15.66
N ASN A 48 -3.55 -18.48 -16.87
CA ASN A 48 -2.37 -18.56 -17.74
C ASN A 48 -1.15 -19.20 -17.06
N HIS A 49 -1.38 -20.29 -16.34
CA HIS A 49 -0.38 -20.99 -15.53
C HIS A 49 0.26 -20.15 -14.41
N GLN A 50 -0.39 -19.08 -13.98
CA GLN A 50 0.06 -18.25 -12.85
C GLN A 50 -1.05 -18.06 -11.82
N CYS A 51 -0.69 -18.15 -10.55
CA CYS A 51 -1.60 -17.82 -9.45
C CYS A 51 -1.85 -16.30 -9.42
N GLN A 52 -3.08 -15.91 -9.71
CA GLN A 52 -3.53 -14.52 -9.69
C GLN A 52 -4.65 -14.37 -8.66
N CYS A 53 -4.65 -13.28 -7.91
CA CYS A 53 -5.74 -13.02 -6.96
C CYS A 53 -7.08 -12.86 -7.69
N LYS A 54 -8.16 -13.36 -7.07
CA LYS A 54 -9.54 -13.18 -7.50
C LYS A 54 -9.89 -11.69 -7.59
N GLU A 55 -10.99 -11.39 -8.26
CA GLU A 55 -11.52 -10.02 -8.32
C GLU A 55 -11.72 -9.44 -6.91
N ASN A 56 -11.44 -8.15 -6.74
CA ASN A 56 -11.43 -7.43 -5.47
C ASN A 56 -10.32 -7.83 -4.48
N TYR A 57 -9.38 -8.70 -4.85
CA TYR A 57 -8.19 -8.99 -4.04
C TYR A 57 -6.93 -8.40 -4.66
N VAL A 58 -5.92 -8.16 -3.81
CA VAL A 58 -4.61 -7.65 -4.22
C VAL A 58 -3.50 -8.55 -3.68
N ARG A 59 -2.45 -8.73 -4.46
CA ARG A 59 -1.36 -9.65 -4.13
C ARG A 59 -0.21 -8.95 -3.40
N GLN A 60 0.30 -9.56 -2.34
CA GLN A 60 1.64 -9.28 -1.80
C GLN A 60 2.32 -10.60 -1.46
N GLY A 61 3.42 -10.89 -2.16
CA GLY A 61 4.08 -12.19 -2.07
C GLY A 61 3.12 -13.30 -2.50
N LYS A 62 2.90 -14.29 -1.62
CA LYS A 62 2.00 -15.44 -1.88
C LYS A 62 0.58 -15.26 -1.33
N LYS A 63 0.28 -14.11 -0.72
CA LYS A 63 -1.02 -13.85 -0.08
C LYS A 63 -1.85 -12.84 -0.87
N CYS A 64 -3.15 -13.09 -0.94
CA CYS A 64 -4.16 -12.21 -1.49
C CYS A 64 -4.91 -11.51 -0.36
N TYR A 65 -5.02 -10.19 -0.44
CA TYR A 65 -5.71 -9.35 0.54
C TYR A 65 -6.95 -8.72 -0.09
N GLY A 66 -8.10 -8.84 0.58
CA GLY A 66 -9.37 -8.31 0.14
C GLY A 66 -9.40 -6.78 0.19
N ARG A 67 -9.79 -6.15 -0.91
CA ARG A 67 -10.17 -4.73 -0.97
C ARG A 67 -11.57 -4.56 -0.37
N VAL A 68 -12.06 -3.32 -0.35
CA VAL A 68 -13.45 -3.03 0.02
C VAL A 68 -14.40 -3.94 -0.78
N TYR A 69 -15.37 -4.56 -0.09
CA TYR A 69 -16.36 -5.52 -0.59
C TYR A 69 -15.84 -6.90 -0.97
N ALA A 70 -14.54 -7.18 -0.85
CA ALA A 70 -14.04 -8.55 -0.99
C ALA A 70 -14.56 -9.44 0.14
N GLU A 71 -14.84 -10.70 -0.15
CA GLU A 71 -15.21 -11.67 0.88
C GLU A 71 -14.09 -11.87 1.90
N CYS A 72 -14.45 -12.21 3.14
CA CYS A 72 -13.48 -12.49 4.18
C CYS A 72 -14.11 -13.30 5.31
N THR A 73 -13.25 -13.93 6.11
CA THR A 73 -13.63 -14.60 7.36
C THR A 73 -12.96 -13.97 8.59
N GLU A 74 -11.94 -13.13 8.39
CA GLU A 74 -11.18 -12.47 9.46
C GLU A 74 -10.54 -11.17 8.96
N ASP A 75 -10.24 -10.24 9.88
CA ASP A 75 -9.64 -8.93 9.58
C ASP A 75 -8.26 -9.00 8.91
N SER A 76 -7.52 -10.10 9.15
CA SER A 76 -6.16 -10.32 8.61
C SER A 76 -6.15 -10.64 7.11
N GLN A 77 -7.33 -10.87 6.54
CA GLN A 77 -7.53 -11.09 5.11
C GLN A 77 -7.81 -9.78 4.37
N CYS A 78 -8.14 -8.69 5.07
CA CYS A 78 -8.44 -7.41 4.46
C CYS A 78 -7.19 -6.53 4.28
N LEU A 79 -7.20 -5.73 3.22
CA LEU A 79 -6.10 -4.83 2.85
C LEU A 79 -6.01 -3.64 3.81
N GLY A 80 -4.86 -3.50 4.47
CA GLY A 80 -4.59 -2.36 5.35
C GLY A 80 -5.32 -2.44 6.68
N THR A 81 -4.93 -1.53 7.56
CA THR A 81 -5.47 -1.45 8.92
C THR A 81 -6.82 -0.77 9.02
N ARG A 82 -7.33 -0.19 7.94
CA ARG A 82 -8.66 0.40 7.95
C ARG A 82 -9.73 -0.61 7.62
N LEU A 83 -9.41 -1.67 6.86
CA LEU A 83 -10.44 -2.63 6.46
C LEU A 83 -10.57 -3.72 7.53
N ILE A 84 -11.82 -3.96 7.95
CA ILE A 84 -12.21 -5.03 8.87
C ILE A 84 -13.16 -5.99 8.16
N CYS A 85 -13.20 -7.23 8.62
CA CYS A 85 -14.12 -8.22 8.09
C CYS A 85 -15.47 -8.10 8.79
N GLN A 86 -16.40 -7.38 8.17
CA GLN A 86 -17.74 -7.14 8.70
C GLN A 86 -18.78 -7.78 7.79
N ASN A 87 -19.67 -8.57 8.38
CA ASN A 87 -20.73 -9.28 7.65
C ASN A 87 -20.18 -10.16 6.49
N GLY A 88 -18.99 -10.76 6.68
CA GLY A 88 -18.34 -11.61 5.68
C GLY A 88 -17.68 -10.86 4.52
N THR A 89 -17.56 -9.54 4.60
CA THR A 89 -16.86 -8.73 3.59
C THR A 89 -15.93 -7.70 4.22
N CYS A 90 -14.86 -7.35 3.51
CA CYS A 90 -13.95 -6.30 3.92
C CYS A 90 -14.64 -4.93 3.77
N SER A 91 -14.89 -4.25 4.88
CA SER A 91 -15.47 -2.91 4.91
C SER A 91 -14.53 -1.94 5.63
N ALA A 92 -14.61 -0.65 5.28
CA ALA A 92 -14.03 0.39 6.11
C ALA A 92 -15.06 0.73 7.21
N PRO A 93 -14.71 0.65 8.50
CA PRO A 93 -15.59 1.13 9.55
C PRO A 93 -15.77 2.63 9.41
N ASP A 94 -16.91 3.11 9.91
CA ASP A 94 -17.19 4.54 9.99
C ASP A 94 -16.13 5.24 10.85
N GLU A 95 -15.78 6.47 10.47
CA GLU A 95 -14.92 7.31 11.30
C GLU A 95 -15.75 7.92 12.42
N GLU A 96 -15.30 7.76 13.66
CA GLU A 96 -15.90 8.37 14.83
C GLU A 96 -15.26 9.74 15.11
N LYS A 97 -16.09 10.72 15.45
CA LYS A 97 -15.61 12.03 15.88
C LYS A 97 -15.18 11.99 17.35
N VAL A 98 -13.88 12.12 17.59
CA VAL A 98 -13.28 12.23 18.94
C VAL A 98 -12.74 13.64 19.14
N GLY A 99 -13.56 14.51 19.74
CA GLY A 99 -13.25 15.94 19.87
C GLY A 99 -13.24 16.64 18.51
N GLU A 100 -12.09 17.20 18.11
CA GLU A 100 -11.87 17.83 16.79
C GLU A 100 -11.30 16.85 15.75
N ASN A 101 -11.04 15.61 16.15
CA ASN A 101 -10.42 14.61 15.28
C ASN A 101 -11.46 13.63 14.74
N LEU A 102 -11.26 13.16 13.52
CA LEU A 102 -11.93 11.97 12.98
C LEU A 102 -11.00 10.78 13.18
N CYS A 103 -11.48 9.78 13.90
CA CYS A 103 -10.69 8.62 14.27
C CYS A 103 -11.36 7.34 13.79
N PHE A 104 -10.57 6.32 13.53
CA PHE A 104 -11.08 4.96 13.37
C PHE A 104 -10.25 4.01 14.23
N ASP A 105 -10.93 3.00 14.78
CA ASP A 105 -10.34 1.99 15.63
C ASP A 105 -10.30 0.65 14.89
N LYS A 106 -9.14 -0.01 14.90
CA LYS A 106 -9.03 -1.43 14.52
C LYS A 106 -8.21 -2.14 15.59
N SER A 107 -8.75 -3.23 16.13
CA SER A 107 -8.05 -4.10 17.08
C SER A 107 -7.46 -3.35 18.29
N GLY A 108 -8.13 -2.29 18.76
CA GLY A 108 -7.70 -1.47 19.90
C GLY A 108 -6.70 -0.36 19.57
N ALA A 109 -6.27 -0.22 18.30
CA ALA A 109 -5.42 0.87 17.85
C ALA A 109 -6.24 1.95 17.12
N ARG A 110 -6.00 3.21 17.49
CA ARG A 110 -6.77 4.38 17.04
C ARG A 110 -5.94 5.28 16.13
N VAL A 111 -6.29 5.39 14.85
CA VAL A 111 -5.72 6.44 13.98
C VAL A 111 -6.69 7.59 13.88
N CYS A 112 -6.17 8.78 14.16
CA CYS A 112 -6.92 10.02 14.13
C CYS A 112 -6.35 10.98 13.09
N TYR A 113 -7.24 11.73 12.44
CA TYR A 113 -6.93 12.85 11.59
C TYR A 113 -7.59 14.11 12.17
N GLY A 114 -6.85 15.22 12.21
CA GLY A 114 -7.33 16.45 12.84
C GLY A 114 -6.65 17.71 12.32
N PRO A 115 -7.15 18.90 12.69
CA PRO A 115 -6.68 20.16 12.13
C PRO A 115 -5.35 20.66 12.71
N LYS A 116 -4.90 20.11 13.85
CA LYS A 116 -3.73 20.61 14.59
C LYS A 116 -2.44 20.00 14.08
N ILE A 117 -1.37 20.79 14.00
CA ILE A 117 -0.04 20.27 13.65
C ILE A 117 0.53 19.50 14.85
N PRO A 118 0.89 18.21 14.70
CA PRO A 118 1.54 17.47 15.78
C PRO A 118 2.86 18.14 16.17
N LYS A 119 3.08 18.41 17.46
CA LYS A 119 4.35 18.96 17.94
C LYS A 119 5.48 17.95 17.68
N GLY A 120 6.56 18.39 17.04
CA GLY A 120 7.79 17.60 16.91
C GLY A 120 7.85 16.59 15.75
N SER A 121 6.85 16.50 14.88
CA SER A 121 6.91 15.61 13.71
C SER A 121 7.44 16.35 12.47
N PRO A 122 8.62 15.99 11.93
CA PRO A 122 9.19 16.66 10.75
C PRO A 122 8.46 16.31 9.45
N HIS A 123 7.67 15.24 9.44
CA HIS A 123 6.88 14.80 8.29
C HIS A 123 5.41 14.74 8.68
N VAL A 124 4.68 15.81 8.39
CA VAL A 124 3.25 15.85 8.67
C VAL A 124 2.50 15.29 7.47
N ILE A 125 1.98 14.07 7.63
CA ILE A 125 1.10 13.44 6.64
C ILE A 125 -0.24 14.14 6.70
N CYS A 126 -0.70 14.63 5.57
CA CYS A 126 -2.01 15.27 5.44
C CYS A 126 -2.96 14.40 4.62
N ARG A 127 -4.26 14.59 4.82
CA ARG A 127 -5.35 13.89 4.16
C ARG A 127 -6.33 14.93 3.63
N ILE A 128 -6.78 14.76 2.40
CA ILE A 128 -7.77 15.62 1.74
C ILE A 128 -8.99 14.78 1.43
N HIS A 129 -10.17 15.33 1.72
CA HIS A 129 -11.44 14.78 1.31
C HIS A 129 -12.04 15.64 0.20
N GLY A 130 -12.46 15.01 -0.88
CA GLY A 130 -13.28 15.62 -1.91
C GLY A 130 -14.55 14.80 -2.15
N GLU A 131 -15.31 15.17 -3.18
CA GLU A 131 -16.53 14.44 -3.56
C GLU A 131 -16.15 13.02 -4.03
N GLY A 132 -16.34 12.03 -3.14
CA GLY A 132 -16.11 10.62 -3.44
C GLY A 132 -14.65 10.17 -3.38
N PHE A 133 -13.73 10.98 -2.88
CA PHE A 133 -12.33 10.57 -2.72
C PHE A 133 -11.70 11.07 -1.42
N THR A 134 -10.73 10.29 -0.94
CA THR A 134 -9.88 10.66 0.19
C THR A 134 -8.45 10.36 -0.20
N VAL A 135 -7.56 11.35 -0.27
CA VAL A 135 -6.17 11.15 -0.71
C VAL A 135 -5.19 11.69 0.31
N THR A 136 -4.13 10.95 0.59
CA THR A 136 -3.03 11.44 1.43
C THR A 136 -1.96 12.19 0.64
N GLY A 137 -1.34 13.14 1.32
CA GLY A 137 -0.21 13.91 0.85
C GLY A 137 0.74 14.27 1.97
N VAL A 138 1.57 15.26 1.69
CA VAL A 138 2.55 15.82 2.62
C VAL A 138 2.26 17.29 2.84
N LEU A 139 2.25 17.69 4.09
CA LEU A 139 2.14 19.09 4.45
C LEU A 139 3.40 19.84 4.01
N ILE A 140 3.22 20.94 3.28
CA ILE A 140 4.31 21.83 2.90
C ILE A 140 4.02 23.24 3.41
N LYS A 141 5.06 23.91 3.90
CA LYS A 141 5.01 25.32 4.25
C LYS A 141 5.68 26.12 3.15
N ILE A 142 4.89 26.92 2.44
CA ILE A 142 5.40 27.83 1.40
C ILE A 142 6.07 29.03 2.10
N VAL A 143 7.24 29.44 1.63
CA VAL A 143 7.93 30.63 2.17
C VAL A 143 7.01 31.84 2.00
N ASN A 144 6.63 32.48 3.11
CA ASN A 144 5.66 33.58 3.15
C ASN A 144 4.26 33.24 2.62
N GLY A 145 3.93 31.96 2.50
CA GLY A 145 2.64 31.49 2.00
C GLY A 145 1.86 30.66 3.01
N PRO A 146 0.62 30.26 2.67
CA PRO A 146 -0.17 29.36 3.49
C PRO A 146 0.49 27.97 3.54
N THR A 147 0.18 27.23 4.60
CA THR A 147 0.51 25.82 4.68
C THR A 147 -0.50 25.03 3.85
N THR A 148 -0.02 24.20 2.92
CA THR A 148 -0.87 23.43 2.00
C THR A 148 -0.55 21.95 2.06
N CYS A 149 -1.54 21.11 1.79
CA CYS A 149 -1.34 19.68 1.60
C CYS A 149 -0.97 19.42 0.14
N ARG A 150 0.23 18.91 -0.10
CA ARG A 150 0.72 18.54 -1.43
C ARG A 150 0.54 17.04 -1.65
N TYR A 151 -0.18 16.67 -2.70
CA TYR A 151 -0.55 15.27 -2.98
C TYR A 151 -0.43 14.93 -4.47
N MET A 152 -0.52 13.65 -4.79
CA MET A 152 -0.47 13.12 -6.15
C MET A 152 -1.88 12.82 -6.63
N TRP A 153 -2.25 13.32 -7.81
CA TRP A 153 -3.53 13.04 -8.47
C TRP A 153 -3.31 12.90 -9.96
N SER A 154 -3.69 11.77 -10.56
CA SER A 154 -3.50 11.48 -11.99
C SER A 154 -2.04 11.69 -12.44
N ASN A 155 -1.08 11.24 -11.61
CA ASN A 155 0.37 11.45 -11.78
C ASN A 155 0.83 12.93 -11.80
N GLN A 156 -0.02 13.86 -11.41
CA GLN A 156 0.32 15.27 -11.26
C GLN A 156 0.40 15.67 -9.79
N VAL A 157 1.14 16.74 -9.52
CA VAL A 157 1.21 17.33 -8.18
C VAL A 157 0.10 18.34 -8.02
N GLN A 158 -0.72 18.13 -6.99
CA GLN A 158 -1.79 19.03 -6.60
C GLN A 158 -1.50 19.61 -5.21
N MET A 159 -2.08 20.77 -4.92
CA MET A 159 -2.00 21.44 -3.63
C MET A 159 -3.39 21.83 -3.17
N HIS A 160 -3.70 21.56 -1.90
CA HIS A 160 -4.99 21.91 -1.32
C HIS A 160 -4.83 22.62 0.02
N GLY A 161 -5.62 23.68 0.24
CA GLY A 161 -5.58 24.48 1.47
C GLY A 161 -6.39 23.92 2.64
N LYS A 162 -7.37 23.05 2.36
CA LYS A 162 -8.16 22.35 3.39
C LYS A 162 -7.68 20.90 3.49
N TYR A 163 -7.27 20.48 4.67
CA TYR A 163 -6.74 19.14 4.92
C TYR A 163 -6.87 18.80 6.40
N GLU A 164 -6.72 17.51 6.68
CA GLU A 164 -6.56 16.98 8.02
C GLU A 164 -5.16 16.39 8.16
N LEU A 165 -4.63 16.34 9.36
CA LEU A 165 -3.27 15.88 9.63
C LEU A 165 -3.33 14.59 10.44
N LEU A 166 -2.52 13.60 10.07
CA LEU A 166 -2.39 12.37 10.84
C LEU A 166 -1.88 12.71 12.26
N GLN A 167 -2.71 12.44 13.27
CA GLN A 167 -2.46 12.71 14.69
C GLN A 167 -2.06 11.46 15.47
N SER A 168 -1.85 10.33 14.80
CA SER A 168 -1.82 9.01 15.43
C SER A 168 -1.02 8.98 16.74
N ASN A 169 -1.63 8.32 17.73
CA ASN A 169 -1.03 8.01 19.00
C ASN A 169 0.06 6.91 18.86
N GLU A 170 0.68 6.61 20.00
CA GLU A 170 1.63 5.52 20.20
C GLU A 170 1.13 4.23 19.50
N ASN A 171 2.03 3.49 18.82
CA ASN A 171 1.83 2.21 18.10
C ASN A 171 1.81 2.24 16.56
N ILE A 172 1.96 3.41 15.91
CA ILE A 172 2.34 3.43 14.48
C ILE A 172 3.84 3.61 14.31
N LYS A 173 4.45 2.87 13.37
CA LYS A 173 5.86 3.05 13.04
C LYS A 173 6.16 2.77 11.58
N TRP A 174 7.27 3.32 11.12
CA TRP A 174 7.83 2.97 9.83
C TRP A 174 8.55 1.63 9.93
N LYS A 175 8.17 0.67 9.10
CA LYS A 175 8.85 -0.62 8.96
C LYS A 175 9.33 -0.79 7.53
N ASN A 176 10.50 -1.37 7.35
CA ASN A 176 11.06 -1.66 6.03
C ASN A 176 10.15 -2.58 5.21
N SER A 177 10.54 -2.81 3.95
CA SER A 177 9.81 -3.59 2.94
C SER A 177 9.37 -5.01 3.33
N ASN A 178 9.79 -5.55 4.48
CA ASN A 178 9.29 -6.80 5.05
C ASN A 178 8.09 -6.56 6.00
N PHE A 179 7.01 -5.99 5.46
CA PHE A 179 5.76 -5.73 6.17
C PHE A 179 4.61 -6.56 5.57
N THR A 180 3.55 -6.76 6.35
CA THR A 180 2.32 -7.39 5.88
C THR A 180 1.26 -6.33 5.58
N LEU A 181 0.55 -6.47 4.47
CA LEU A 181 -0.43 -5.45 4.01
C LEU A 181 -1.56 -5.20 5.02
N ASP A 182 -1.98 -6.20 5.79
CA ASP A 182 -3.03 -6.10 6.82
C ASP A 182 -2.68 -5.15 7.98
N LYS A 183 -1.39 -4.92 8.20
CA LYS A 183 -0.85 -4.00 9.22
C LYS A 183 -0.49 -2.62 8.68
N ALA A 184 -0.56 -2.41 7.37
CA ALA A 184 -0.18 -1.14 6.76
C ALA A 184 -1.25 -0.06 6.97
N VAL A 185 -0.82 1.15 7.34
CA VAL A 185 -1.71 2.30 7.54
C VAL A 185 -2.33 2.70 6.20
N TYR A 186 -3.65 2.76 6.20
CA TYR A 186 -4.45 3.17 5.06
C TYR A 186 -4.21 4.65 4.69
N GLY A 187 -3.85 4.90 3.43
CA GLY A 187 -3.59 6.23 2.87
C GLY A 187 -4.79 6.87 2.17
N GLY A 188 -5.94 6.20 2.13
CA GLY A 188 -7.09 6.64 1.35
C GLY A 188 -7.21 5.92 0.02
N PHE A 189 -7.83 6.56 -0.96
CA PHE A 189 -8.06 6.06 -2.31
C PHE A 189 -7.35 6.95 -3.33
N ASP A 190 -6.92 6.35 -4.44
CA ASP A 190 -6.44 7.09 -5.59
C ASP A 190 -7.60 7.56 -6.49
N GLU A 191 -7.24 8.23 -7.57
CA GLU A 191 -8.17 8.75 -8.58
C GLU A 191 -9.05 7.68 -9.27
N PHE A 192 -8.72 6.39 -9.12
CA PHE A 192 -9.48 5.26 -9.66
C PHE A 192 -10.25 4.50 -8.57
N ASN A 193 -10.43 5.13 -7.40
CA ASN A 193 -11.03 4.51 -6.22
C ASN A 193 -10.30 3.22 -5.78
N ARG A 194 -8.97 3.17 -5.99
CA ARG A 194 -8.15 2.05 -5.54
C ARG A 194 -7.54 2.40 -4.19
N PRO A 195 -7.57 1.46 -3.23
CA PRO A 195 -7.00 1.68 -1.91
C PRO A 195 -5.50 1.96 -2.02
N THR A 196 -5.03 2.88 -1.20
CA THR A 196 -3.62 3.27 -1.09
C THR A 196 -3.12 3.06 0.33
N LEU A 197 -1.82 2.80 0.48
CA LEU A 197 -1.15 2.69 1.77
C LEU A 197 -0.02 3.71 1.84
N LEU A 198 0.39 4.07 3.06
CA LEU A 198 1.44 5.07 3.27
C LEU A 198 2.83 4.43 3.23
N CYS A 199 3.71 4.98 2.38
CA CYS A 199 5.14 4.62 2.35
C CYS A 199 6.02 5.86 2.48
N LYS A 200 7.30 5.66 2.80
CA LYS A 200 8.34 6.67 2.66
C LYS A 200 9.59 6.06 2.05
N THR A 201 10.32 6.85 1.29
CA THR A 201 11.60 6.45 0.70
C THR A 201 12.61 7.57 0.85
N LYS A 202 13.89 7.21 0.88
CA LYS A 202 15.00 8.17 0.93
C LYS A 202 15.11 8.91 -0.41
N ASN A 203 15.32 10.22 -0.37
CA ASN A 203 15.41 11.03 -1.59
C ASN A 203 16.70 10.73 -2.37
N PRO A 204 16.64 10.62 -3.71
CA PRO A 204 17.81 10.27 -4.54
C PRO A 204 18.92 11.34 -4.50
N SER A 205 18.61 12.59 -4.17
CA SER A 205 19.61 13.66 -4.04
C SER A 205 20.45 13.59 -2.76
N THR A 206 19.98 12.88 -1.73
CA THR A 206 20.71 12.75 -0.46
C THR A 206 21.94 11.83 -0.56
N TYR A 207 22.11 11.11 -1.67
CA TYR A 207 23.29 10.28 -1.90
C TYR A 207 24.57 11.09 -2.20
N SER A 208 24.46 12.41 -2.48
CA SER A 208 25.56 13.20 -3.05
C SER A 208 26.15 14.29 -2.14
N THR A 209 25.51 14.63 -1.02
CA THR A 209 26.02 15.70 -0.14
C THR A 209 26.93 15.12 0.97
N LYS A 210 28.20 15.54 0.98
CA LYS A 210 29.22 15.16 1.99
C LYS A 210 28.86 15.54 3.44
N ASN A 211 27.76 16.26 3.66
CA ASN A 211 27.20 16.53 4.99
C ASN A 211 26.29 15.37 5.42
N LYS A 212 26.89 14.36 6.05
CA LYS A 212 26.34 13.07 6.48
C LYS A 212 25.13 13.09 7.43
N ASN A 213 24.54 14.23 7.78
CA ASN A 213 23.79 14.32 9.04
C ASN A 213 22.27 14.38 8.92
N GLN A 214 21.66 14.33 7.72
CA GLN A 214 20.21 14.24 7.66
C GLN A 214 19.69 13.46 6.46
N ASP A 215 19.12 12.30 6.73
CA ASP A 215 18.37 11.54 5.74
C ASP A 215 17.05 12.27 5.47
N ILE A 216 16.87 12.72 4.22
CA ILE A 216 15.63 13.36 3.78
C ILE A 216 14.77 12.27 3.14
N TYR A 217 13.58 12.08 3.71
CA TYR A 217 12.59 11.14 3.20
C TYR A 217 11.49 11.88 2.44
N SER A 218 11.01 11.28 1.37
CA SER A 218 9.74 11.63 0.74
C SER A 218 8.69 10.62 1.15
N ILE A 219 7.53 11.12 1.59
CA ILE A 219 6.35 10.30 1.79
C ILE A 219 5.68 10.08 0.44
N GLY A 220 5.19 8.86 0.23
CA GLY A 220 4.51 8.42 -0.97
C GLY A 220 3.32 7.53 -0.65
N ARG A 221 2.83 6.85 -1.69
CA ARG A 221 1.76 5.88 -1.61
C ARG A 221 2.16 4.55 -2.26
N LEU A 222 1.68 3.46 -1.69
CA LEU A 222 1.59 2.16 -2.36
C LEU A 222 0.18 2.04 -2.95
N SER A 223 0.06 1.58 -4.18
CA SER A 223 -1.23 1.48 -4.86
C SER A 223 -1.27 0.30 -5.81
N VAL A 224 -2.47 -0.20 -6.11
CA VAL A 224 -2.67 -1.27 -7.08
C VAL A 224 -2.14 -0.86 -8.46
N PRO A 225 -1.47 -1.76 -9.22
CA PRO A 225 -1.19 -3.16 -8.89
C PRO A 225 0.13 -3.39 -8.12
N TYR A 226 0.85 -2.34 -7.74
CA TYR A 226 2.22 -2.41 -7.24
C TYR A 226 2.30 -2.01 -5.76
N PHE A 227 2.10 -2.97 -4.85
CA PHE A 227 2.39 -2.78 -3.41
C PHE A 227 3.87 -3.04 -3.06
N ASP A 228 4.68 -3.35 -4.06
CA ASP A 228 6.13 -3.56 -4.02
C ASP A 228 6.92 -2.33 -4.49
N GLU A 229 6.25 -1.24 -4.85
CA GLU A 229 6.88 0.03 -5.26
C GLU A 229 6.21 1.23 -4.59
N CYS A 230 6.99 2.00 -3.82
CA CYS A 230 6.55 3.28 -3.28
C CYS A 230 6.54 4.36 -4.36
N GLN A 231 5.36 4.90 -4.66
CA GLN A 231 5.19 6.05 -5.56
C GLN A 231 5.27 7.33 -4.75
N TYR A 232 6.23 8.20 -5.04
CA TYR A 232 6.47 9.39 -4.24
C TYR A 232 6.73 10.62 -5.10
N LEU A 233 6.52 11.79 -4.52
CA LEU A 233 6.78 13.07 -5.19
C LEU A 233 8.17 13.59 -4.82
N TYR A 234 8.95 13.94 -5.84
CA TYR A 234 10.23 14.61 -5.68
C TYR A 234 10.43 15.62 -6.81
N ASN A 235 10.68 16.88 -6.45
CA ASN A 235 10.81 18.01 -7.38
C ASN A 235 9.67 18.13 -8.41
N GLY A 236 8.43 17.91 -7.97
CA GLY A 236 7.26 18.04 -8.85
C GLY A 236 7.02 16.84 -9.79
N ILE A 237 7.87 15.82 -9.72
CA ILE A 237 7.81 14.61 -10.56
C ILE A 237 7.44 13.41 -9.70
N VAL A 238 6.67 12.48 -10.26
CA VAL A 238 6.37 11.19 -9.65
C VAL A 238 7.53 10.23 -9.89
N HIS A 239 8.07 9.69 -8.81
CA HIS A 239 9.12 8.67 -8.82
C HIS A 239 8.61 7.37 -8.21
N ARG A 240 9.33 6.28 -8.47
CA ARG A 240 9.06 4.97 -7.88
C ARG A 240 10.32 4.45 -7.18
N SER A 241 10.15 3.77 -6.06
CA SER A 241 11.24 3.13 -5.32
C SER A 241 10.82 1.74 -4.84
N LYS A 242 11.68 0.75 -5.06
CA LYS A 242 11.57 -0.59 -4.45
C LYS A 242 12.17 -0.66 -3.04
N ILE A 243 12.86 0.40 -2.63
CA ILE A 243 13.46 0.53 -1.30
C ILE A 243 12.68 1.60 -0.55
N PHE A 244 11.81 1.17 0.35
CA PHE A 244 10.94 2.05 1.12
C PHE A 244 10.58 1.42 2.46
N ASP A 245 10.12 2.28 3.37
CA ASP A 245 9.41 1.86 4.57
C ASP A 245 7.92 2.07 4.36
N THR A 246 7.10 1.19 4.92
CA THR A 246 5.65 1.35 5.02
C THR A 246 5.29 1.79 6.43
N LEU A 247 4.35 2.72 6.55
CA LEU A 247 3.79 3.05 7.85
C LEU A 247 2.87 1.90 8.25
N ILE A 248 3.15 1.28 9.39
CA ILE A 248 2.39 0.15 9.90
C ILE A 248 1.91 0.40 11.32
N TYR A 249 0.94 -0.41 11.74
CA TYR A 249 0.62 -0.59 13.15
C TYR A 249 1.40 -1.76 13.72
N GLU A 250 1.92 -1.57 14.93
CA GLU A 250 2.40 -2.66 15.76
C GLU A 250 1.44 -2.89 16.91
N ALA A 251 0.87 -4.10 16.92
CA ALA A 251 0.16 -4.65 18.07
C ALA A 251 1.16 -5.22 19.08
#